data_AF-A0A4Y7RDD6-F1
#
_entry.id   AF-A0A4Y7RDD6-F1
#
_cell.length_a   1.000
_cell.length_b   1.000
_cell.length_c   1.000
_cell.angle_alpha   90.00
_cell.angle_beta   90.00
_cell.angle_gamma   90.00
#
_symmetry.space_group_name_H-M   'P 1'
#
loop_
_entity.id
_entity.type
_entity.pdbx_description
1 polymer ?
#
loop_
_entity_poly.entity_id
_entity_poly.type
_entity_poly.pdbx_seq_one_letter_code
_entity_poly.pdbx_strand_id
1 'polypeptide(L)'
;MPNKRPVHLIENSRFDPALFQDRSLQVLAREDEEHFSDILSNLINGSGKERDVLKFRLPKGGAVYTDLQITEERLKLLLTLYSRVYLPIRQDGKAFLNSPVVQTISTDTLLSLSRMGRIIPVFHAPLHQYDVKTVLSFMEDPNIKVILPRQLDGLTVLTLAKQFPFWKKFREDPQTAAEVHHIIQNVAQDLKKLGPVGELQGYVLTETFNMHLTVAEMGEQWFLDKGHIAAGNLTAGGTINSLINYSRIISSRSADQKAILDTVNIEAHVYSMNMAMARAFGAVYDATHVLNHMVLDLVARLQTGTKTDLLTPSINEMEAILKGCSIVCPEQVSLTDYLEVIHSSEAERLRGIITDVITDAQGSPEKLIEEIERFNQEVVKWRKSKVQWVSNTIDFLGIGLDCALFPTGVSVPGVTSLLGLILKPLLGKLDKTSLGKLEDRIFAAIGGVSPAAVRISKIRKKIGSKF
;
A
#
# COMPACT_ATOMS: atom_id res chain seq x y z
N MET A 1 -14.26 -1.09 -38.91
CA MET A 1 -14.07 0.25 -38.33
C MET A 1 -13.07 0.13 -37.19
N PRO A 2 -11.97 0.89 -37.16
CA PRO A 2 -11.04 0.78 -36.04
C PRO A 2 -11.76 1.28 -34.80
N ASN A 3 -11.85 0.42 -33.77
CA ASN A 3 -12.26 0.84 -32.44
C ASN A 3 -11.36 2.02 -32.05
N LYS A 4 -11.91 3.24 -32.11
CA LYS A 4 -11.31 4.39 -31.45
C LYS A 4 -11.16 3.96 -29.99
N ARG A 5 -9.94 3.66 -29.56
CA ARG A 5 -9.58 3.71 -28.14
C ARG A 5 -10.12 5.04 -27.62
N PRO A 6 -10.65 5.12 -26.39
CA PRO A 6 -11.10 6.39 -25.84
C PRO A 6 -9.91 7.36 -25.80
N VAL A 7 -9.80 8.19 -26.83
CA VAL A 7 -8.74 9.20 -27.03
C VAL A 7 -8.72 10.18 -25.84
N HIS A 8 -9.88 10.35 -25.20
CA HIS A 8 -10.14 11.20 -24.04
C HIS A 8 -9.37 10.82 -22.76
N LEU A 9 -8.86 9.58 -22.63
CA LEU A 9 -8.06 9.19 -21.47
C LEU A 9 -6.55 9.41 -21.64
N ILE A 10 -6.08 9.61 -22.89
CA ILE A 10 -4.65 9.70 -23.22
C ILE A 10 -4.25 11.14 -23.58
N GLU A 11 -5.16 11.94 -24.16
CA GLU A 11 -4.87 13.33 -24.52
C GLU A 11 -4.80 14.29 -23.31
N ASN A 12 -5.22 13.85 -22.12
CA ASN A 12 -5.33 14.72 -20.94
C ASN A 12 -4.19 14.56 -19.91
N SER A 13 -3.22 13.66 -20.11
CA SER A 13 -2.16 13.40 -19.10
C SER A 13 -1.00 14.41 -19.16
N ARG A 14 -0.77 15.04 -20.31
CA ARG A 14 0.32 16.01 -20.51
C ARG A 14 -0.03 17.36 -19.91
N PHE A 15 1.00 18.08 -19.46
CA PHE A 15 0.86 19.49 -19.12
C PHE A 15 0.45 20.28 -20.37
N ASP A 16 -0.73 20.91 -20.31
CA ASP A 16 -1.16 21.92 -21.27
C ASP A 16 -1.52 23.19 -20.48
N PRO A 17 -0.78 24.30 -20.69
CA PRO A 17 -1.03 25.55 -19.99
C PRO A 17 -2.45 26.10 -20.24
N ALA A 18 -3.09 25.79 -21.35
CA ALA A 18 -4.44 26.27 -21.69
C ALA A 18 -5.53 25.65 -20.80
N LEU A 19 -5.25 24.53 -20.15
CA LEU A 19 -6.20 23.85 -19.26
C LEU A 19 -6.25 24.46 -17.84
N PHE A 20 -5.31 25.35 -17.50
CA PHE A 20 -5.22 25.96 -16.18
C PHE A 20 -5.84 27.35 -16.16
N GLN A 21 -6.82 27.55 -15.28
CA GLN A 21 -7.44 28.86 -15.05
C GLN A 21 -6.70 29.68 -13.98
N ASP A 22 -5.90 29.02 -13.15
CA ASP A 22 -5.14 29.62 -12.05
C ASP A 22 -3.64 29.53 -12.32
N ARG A 23 -2.95 30.66 -12.14
CA ARG A 23 -1.51 30.78 -12.43
C ARG A 23 -0.65 29.99 -11.45
N SER A 24 -1.01 29.93 -10.17
CA SER A 24 -0.22 29.23 -9.16
C SER A 24 -0.24 27.72 -9.43
N LEU A 25 -1.42 27.19 -9.75
CA LEU A 25 -1.59 25.78 -10.13
C LEU A 25 -0.85 25.45 -11.43
N GLN A 26 -0.89 26.36 -12.41
CA GLN A 26 -0.16 26.23 -13.67
C GLN A 26 1.36 26.15 -13.44
N VAL A 27 1.93 27.04 -12.61
CA VAL A 27 3.36 27.02 -12.28
C VAL A 27 3.73 25.70 -11.60
N LEU A 28 2.94 25.28 -10.60
CA LEU A 28 3.17 24.01 -9.90
C LEU A 28 3.16 22.80 -10.85
N ALA A 29 2.16 22.72 -11.74
CA ALA A 29 2.05 21.62 -12.69
C ALA A 29 3.19 21.62 -13.72
N ARG A 30 3.62 22.80 -14.17
CA ARG A 30 4.77 22.93 -15.07
C ARG A 30 6.06 22.47 -14.42
N GLU A 31 6.32 22.90 -13.18
CA GLU A 31 7.52 22.47 -12.44
C GLU A 31 7.54 20.95 -12.20
N ASP A 32 6.39 20.33 -11.95
CA ASP A 32 6.25 18.88 -11.81
C ASP A 32 6.55 18.14 -13.14
N GLU A 33 6.05 18.65 -14.27
CA GLU A 33 6.31 18.12 -15.62
C GLU A 33 7.78 18.26 -16.04
N GLU A 34 8.37 19.44 -15.84
CA GLU A 34 9.76 19.74 -16.18
C GLU A 34 10.71 18.84 -15.38
N HIS A 35 10.50 18.75 -14.06
CA HIS A 35 11.30 17.88 -13.19
C HIS A 35 11.20 16.41 -13.61
N PHE A 36 9.99 15.92 -13.91
CA PHE A 36 9.81 14.54 -14.38
C PHE A 36 10.52 14.28 -15.70
N SER A 37 10.42 15.20 -16.66
CA SER A 37 11.08 15.10 -17.95
C SER A 37 12.60 15.03 -17.81
N ASP A 38 13.18 15.86 -16.93
CA ASP A 38 14.63 15.90 -16.68
C ASP A 38 15.18 14.57 -16.13
N ILE A 39 14.41 13.88 -15.29
CA ILE A 39 14.85 12.63 -14.66
C ILE A 39 14.43 11.37 -15.42
N LEU A 40 13.49 11.47 -16.38
CA LEU A 40 12.82 10.32 -16.98
C LEU A 40 13.78 9.31 -17.63
N SER A 41 14.80 9.80 -18.32
CA SER A 41 15.83 8.96 -18.94
C SER A 41 16.50 8.02 -17.92
N ASN A 42 16.85 8.56 -16.75
CA ASN A 42 17.45 7.80 -15.64
C ASN A 42 16.44 6.84 -15.01
N LEU A 43 15.18 7.23 -14.89
CA LEU A 43 14.14 6.39 -14.32
C LEU A 43 13.88 5.15 -15.19
N ILE A 44 13.70 5.29 -16.50
CA ILE A 44 13.41 4.16 -17.39
C ILE A 44 14.63 3.24 -17.55
N ASN A 45 15.84 3.77 -17.39
CA ASN A 45 17.06 2.96 -17.33
C ASN A 45 17.22 2.19 -16.00
N GLY A 46 16.31 2.37 -15.04
CA GLY A 46 16.36 1.73 -13.72
C GLY A 46 17.50 2.21 -12.83
N SER A 47 18.26 3.23 -13.25
CA SER A 47 19.41 3.80 -12.53
C SER A 47 19.03 4.93 -11.57
N GLY A 48 17.83 5.49 -11.69
CA GLY A 48 17.31 6.53 -10.81
C GLY A 48 17.05 6.06 -9.37
N LYS A 49 16.95 7.02 -8.45
CA LYS A 49 16.60 6.79 -7.04
C LYS A 49 15.28 7.47 -6.71
N GLU A 50 14.54 6.94 -5.74
CA GLU A 50 13.27 7.53 -5.27
C GLU A 50 13.44 8.99 -4.82
N ARG A 51 14.59 9.32 -4.22
CA ARG A 51 14.95 10.68 -3.79
C ARG A 51 15.14 11.68 -4.93
N ASP A 52 15.33 11.17 -6.15
CA ASP A 52 15.48 12.01 -7.34
C ASP A 52 14.07 12.38 -7.88
N VAL A 53 13.06 11.56 -7.58
CA VAL A 53 11.63 11.83 -7.90
C VAL A 53 10.98 12.68 -6.82
N LEU A 54 11.18 12.34 -5.54
CA LEU A 54 10.54 13.00 -4.42
C LEU A 54 11.51 13.92 -3.67
N LYS A 55 11.02 15.10 -3.29
CA LYS A 55 11.74 16.03 -2.39
C LYS A 55 11.86 15.51 -0.94
N PHE A 56 11.30 14.34 -0.64
CA PHE A 56 11.33 13.70 0.68
C PHE A 56 11.53 12.19 0.57
N ARG A 57 11.94 11.55 1.66
CA ARG A 57 12.08 10.09 1.72
C ARG A 57 10.75 9.42 2.06
N LEU A 58 10.38 8.41 1.28
CA LEU A 58 9.33 7.46 1.66
C LEU A 58 9.82 6.58 2.81
N PRO A 59 9.09 6.51 3.93
CA PRO A 59 9.42 5.59 5.00
C PRO A 59 9.21 4.14 4.54
N LYS A 60 10.10 3.24 4.95
CA LYS A 60 10.07 1.83 4.52
C LYS A 60 9.06 1.03 5.34
N GLY A 61 8.21 0.28 4.65
CA GLY A 61 7.32 -0.72 5.24
C GLY A 61 6.16 -0.13 6.04
N GLY A 62 5.19 -0.99 6.35
CA GLY A 62 4.07 -0.66 7.21
C GLY A 62 3.02 0.26 6.63
N ALA A 63 3.07 0.57 5.33
CA ALA A 63 2.12 1.44 4.65
C ALA A 63 1.12 0.67 3.78
N VAL A 64 -0.02 1.31 3.51
CA VAL A 64 -1.06 0.83 2.60
C VAL A 64 -1.42 1.92 1.59
N TYR A 65 -1.69 1.53 0.35
CA TYR A 65 -2.25 2.38 -0.70
C TYR A 65 -3.69 1.94 -0.95
N THR A 66 -4.60 2.88 -1.07
CA THR A 66 -6.03 2.63 -1.27
C THR A 66 -6.50 3.18 -2.62
N ASP A 67 -7.71 2.83 -3.05
CA ASP A 67 -8.33 3.39 -4.23
C ASP A 67 -9.11 4.69 -3.93
N LEU A 68 -9.74 5.26 -4.96
CA LEU A 68 -10.46 6.53 -4.90
C LEU A 68 -11.78 6.48 -4.13
N GLN A 69 -12.27 5.29 -3.78
CA GLN A 69 -13.62 5.09 -3.21
C GLN A 69 -13.60 4.77 -1.73
N ILE A 70 -12.45 4.97 -1.06
CA ILE A 70 -12.32 4.73 0.36
C ILE A 70 -13.32 5.54 1.21
N THR A 71 -13.93 4.87 2.18
CA THR A 71 -14.82 5.47 3.18
C THR A 71 -14.06 5.94 4.42
N GLU A 72 -14.64 6.84 5.20
CA GLU A 72 -14.03 7.26 6.47
C GLU A 72 -13.83 6.07 7.44
N GLU A 73 -14.78 5.14 7.51
CA GLU A 73 -14.67 3.92 8.33
C GLU A 73 -13.51 3.05 7.88
N ARG A 74 -13.35 2.85 6.56
CA ARG A 74 -12.23 2.08 6.02
C ARG A 74 -10.89 2.77 6.27
N LEU A 75 -10.84 4.10 6.15
CA LEU A 75 -9.65 4.88 6.49
C LEU A 75 -9.26 4.71 7.96
N LYS A 76 -10.22 4.76 8.89
CA LYS A 76 -9.99 4.53 10.33
C LYS A 76 -9.37 3.15 10.58
N LEU A 77 -9.91 2.12 9.92
CA LEU A 77 -9.40 0.76 9.99
C LEU A 77 -7.96 0.67 9.47
N LEU A 78 -7.69 1.21 8.27
CA LEU A 78 -6.35 1.22 7.69
C LEU A 78 -5.35 1.94 8.58
N LEU A 79 -5.71 3.09 9.15
CA LEU A 79 -4.86 3.85 10.05
C LEU A 79 -4.62 3.14 11.39
N THR A 80 -5.49 2.22 11.79
CA THR A 80 -5.29 1.36 12.97
C THR A 80 -4.24 0.27 12.69
N LEU A 81 -4.22 -0.27 11.48
CA LEU A 81 -3.39 -1.42 11.08
C LEU A 81 -2.05 -1.04 10.44
N TYR A 82 -2.00 0.12 9.82
CA TYR A 82 -0.86 0.60 9.05
C TYR A 82 -0.31 1.88 9.66
N SER A 83 1.01 2.02 9.59
CA SER A 83 1.69 3.24 10.05
C SER A 83 1.31 4.45 9.21
N ARG A 84 0.94 4.22 7.95
CA ARG A 84 0.59 5.24 6.98
C ARG A 84 -0.36 4.73 5.89
N VAL A 85 -1.21 5.63 5.42
CA VAL A 85 -2.06 5.44 4.24
C VAL A 85 -1.63 6.41 3.13
N TYR A 86 -1.30 5.90 1.95
CA TYR A 86 -1.22 6.69 0.73
C TYR A 86 -2.63 6.81 0.16
N LEU A 87 -3.15 8.03 0.18
CA LEU A 87 -4.56 8.30 -0.10
C LEU A 87 -4.68 9.09 -1.41
N PRO A 88 -5.26 8.50 -2.48
CA PRO A 88 -5.62 9.25 -3.68
C PRO A 88 -6.57 10.40 -3.34
N ILE A 89 -6.19 11.62 -3.70
CA ILE A 89 -7.09 12.77 -3.66
C ILE A 89 -7.94 12.75 -4.91
N ARG A 90 -9.24 12.89 -4.70
CA ARG A 90 -10.21 12.83 -5.78
C ARG A 90 -10.30 14.14 -6.55
N GLN A 91 -10.47 14.03 -7.87
CA GLN A 91 -10.74 15.17 -8.74
C GLN A 91 -12.07 15.84 -8.35
N ASP A 92 -12.01 17.12 -8.04
CA ASP A 92 -13.13 17.97 -7.60
C ASP A 92 -13.27 19.24 -8.44
N GLY A 93 -12.52 19.36 -9.54
CA GLY A 93 -12.66 20.46 -10.49
C GLY A 93 -14.07 20.51 -11.12
N LYS A 94 -14.48 21.69 -11.61
CA LYS A 94 -15.86 21.94 -12.08
C LYS A 94 -16.42 20.92 -13.08
N ALA A 95 -15.58 20.37 -13.95
CA ALA A 95 -15.97 19.34 -14.92
C ALA A 95 -16.28 17.96 -14.29
N PHE A 96 -15.85 17.74 -13.04
CA PHE A 96 -15.92 16.47 -12.31
C PHE A 96 -16.86 16.52 -11.10
N LEU A 97 -17.41 17.69 -10.75
CA LEU A 97 -18.39 17.88 -9.66
C LEU A 97 -19.70 17.11 -9.84
N ASN A 98 -20.07 16.74 -11.08
CA ASN A 98 -21.27 15.96 -11.38
C ASN A 98 -21.07 14.44 -11.23
N SER A 99 -19.91 14.01 -10.71
CA SER A 99 -19.65 12.59 -10.43
C SER A 99 -20.50 12.13 -9.23
N PRO A 100 -21.24 11.01 -9.34
CA PRO A 100 -22.21 10.58 -8.32
C PRO A 100 -21.60 10.11 -7.00
N VAL A 101 -20.28 9.96 -6.93
CA VAL A 101 -19.60 9.53 -5.71
C VAL A 101 -19.18 10.81 -4.94
N VAL A 102 -19.53 10.94 -3.67
CA VAL A 102 -19.17 12.12 -2.86
C VAL A 102 -17.87 11.81 -2.10
N GLN A 103 -16.94 12.77 -2.01
CA GLN A 103 -15.80 12.62 -1.10
C GLN A 103 -16.34 12.59 0.32
N THR A 104 -16.27 11.41 0.96
CA THR A 104 -16.91 11.16 2.26
C THR A 104 -16.11 11.73 3.44
N ILE A 105 -14.85 12.09 3.21
CA ILE A 105 -13.89 12.50 4.25
C ILE A 105 -13.59 13.99 4.09
N SER A 106 -13.81 14.78 5.16
CA SER A 106 -13.60 16.22 5.11
C SER A 106 -12.12 16.59 4.89
N THR A 107 -11.88 17.65 4.11
CA THR A 107 -10.52 18.15 3.84
C THR A 107 -9.76 18.49 5.12
N ASP A 108 -10.41 19.07 6.13
CA ASP A 108 -9.80 19.38 7.42
C ASP A 108 -9.27 18.12 8.14
N THR A 109 -10.04 17.02 8.08
CA THR A 109 -9.61 15.73 8.63
C THR A 109 -8.40 15.21 7.85
N LEU A 110 -8.41 15.30 6.52
CA LEU A 110 -7.27 14.87 5.70
C LEU A 110 -6.02 15.70 5.99
N LEU A 111 -6.13 17.02 6.12
CA LEU A 111 -5.03 17.92 6.44
C LEU A 111 -4.44 17.59 7.81
N SER A 112 -5.28 17.42 8.85
CA SER A 112 -4.82 17.06 10.19
C SER A 112 -4.07 15.73 10.23
N LEU A 113 -4.61 14.68 9.60
CA LEU A 113 -3.96 13.36 9.52
C LEU A 113 -2.68 13.38 8.67
N SER A 114 -2.62 14.25 7.66
CA SER A 114 -1.43 14.43 6.84
C SER A 114 -0.30 15.14 7.59
N ARG A 115 -0.62 16.15 8.42
CA ARG A 115 0.34 16.80 9.34
C ARG A 115 0.93 15.81 10.35
N MET A 116 0.11 14.87 10.83
CA MET A 116 0.57 13.77 11.69
C MET A 116 1.46 12.75 10.94
N GLY A 117 1.60 12.87 9.62
CA GLY A 117 2.35 11.95 8.77
C GLY A 117 1.69 10.57 8.61
N ARG A 118 0.41 10.46 8.98
CA ARG A 118 -0.40 9.24 8.93
C ARG A 118 -1.06 9.06 7.57
N ILE A 119 -1.32 10.16 6.86
CA ILE A 119 -1.74 10.15 5.46
C ILE A 119 -0.66 10.83 4.62
N ILE A 120 -0.40 10.29 3.44
CA ILE A 120 0.28 11.00 2.35
C ILE A 120 -0.75 11.16 1.23
N PRO A 121 -1.24 12.39 0.98
CA PRO A 121 -2.08 12.69 -0.16
C PRO A 121 -1.38 12.38 -1.49
N VAL A 122 -2.10 11.75 -2.41
CA VAL A 122 -1.62 11.41 -3.75
C VAL A 122 -2.53 12.04 -4.78
N PHE A 123 -2.06 13.06 -5.49
CA PHE A 123 -2.77 13.56 -6.66
C PHE A 123 -2.51 12.60 -7.82
N HIS A 124 -3.50 11.78 -8.15
CA HIS A 124 -3.37 10.73 -9.18
C HIS A 124 -3.71 11.23 -10.59
N ALA A 125 -4.31 12.40 -10.72
CA ALA A 125 -4.69 12.99 -12.00
C ALA A 125 -3.98 14.33 -12.22
N PRO A 126 -3.94 14.85 -13.46
CA PRO A 126 -3.42 16.18 -13.75
C PRO A 126 -4.06 17.27 -12.86
N LEU A 127 -3.25 18.22 -12.39
CA LEU A 127 -3.68 19.20 -11.38
C LEU A 127 -4.86 20.09 -11.84
N HIS A 128 -5.02 20.34 -13.14
CA HIS A 128 -6.16 21.12 -13.66
C HIS A 128 -7.54 20.47 -13.44
N GLN A 129 -7.56 19.20 -13.03
CA GLN A 129 -8.78 18.43 -12.74
C GLN A 129 -9.25 18.57 -11.29
N TYR A 130 -8.53 19.35 -10.48
CA TYR A 130 -8.82 19.63 -9.09
C TYR A 130 -9.20 21.10 -8.89
N ASP A 131 -9.97 21.37 -7.83
CA ASP A 131 -10.18 22.74 -7.37
C ASP A 131 -8.86 23.30 -6.81
N VAL A 132 -8.58 24.56 -7.16
CA VAL A 132 -7.36 25.26 -6.76
C VAL A 132 -7.24 25.30 -5.22
N LYS A 133 -8.34 25.50 -4.51
CA LYS A 133 -8.34 25.55 -3.04
C LYS A 133 -7.94 24.21 -2.45
N THR A 134 -8.41 23.11 -3.03
CA THR A 134 -8.05 21.75 -2.60
C THR A 134 -6.56 21.54 -2.75
N VAL A 135 -5.98 21.81 -3.93
CA VAL A 135 -4.54 21.62 -4.16
C VAL A 135 -3.70 22.51 -3.24
N LEU A 136 -4.01 23.81 -3.16
CA LEU A 136 -3.25 24.75 -2.34
C LEU A 136 -3.32 24.41 -0.84
N SER A 137 -4.48 23.93 -0.35
CA SER A 137 -4.61 23.55 1.07
C SER A 137 -3.61 22.47 1.52
N PHE A 138 -3.24 21.55 0.62
CA PHE A 138 -2.23 20.52 0.90
C PHE A 138 -0.80 21.01 0.61
N MET A 139 -0.62 21.87 -0.38
CA MET A 139 0.71 22.30 -0.86
C MET A 139 1.33 23.44 -0.04
N GLU A 140 0.52 24.33 0.52
CA GLU A 140 1.00 25.48 1.30
C GLU A 140 1.49 25.10 2.70
N ASP A 141 1.10 23.94 3.22
CA ASP A 141 1.53 23.46 4.53
C ASP A 141 2.87 22.69 4.42
N PRO A 142 3.99 23.22 4.97
CA PRO A 142 5.31 22.59 4.84
C PRO A 142 5.43 21.27 5.62
N ASN A 143 4.50 20.96 6.53
CA ASN A 143 4.50 19.72 7.28
C ASN A 143 3.80 18.58 6.54
N ILE A 144 3.08 18.89 5.45
CA ILE A 144 2.34 17.91 4.67
C ILE A 144 3.23 17.43 3.52
N LYS A 145 3.41 16.11 3.45
CA LYS A 145 4.06 15.44 2.32
C LYS A 145 3.01 15.03 1.31
N VAL A 146 3.07 15.63 0.14
CA VAL A 146 2.15 15.35 -0.98
C VAL A 146 2.92 14.66 -2.10
N ILE A 147 2.26 13.74 -2.79
CA ILE A 147 2.76 13.16 -4.04
C ILE A 147 1.98 13.79 -5.19
N LEU A 148 2.70 14.48 -6.06
CA LEU A 148 2.16 15.10 -7.27
C LEU A 148 2.00 14.07 -8.41
N PRO A 149 1.23 14.40 -9.47
CA PRO A 149 0.93 13.44 -10.53
C PRO A 149 2.17 12.91 -11.26
N ARG A 150 3.13 13.78 -11.60
CA ARG A 150 4.35 13.32 -12.28
C ARG A 150 5.37 12.71 -11.35
N GLN A 151 5.30 13.01 -10.04
CA GLN A 151 6.02 12.25 -9.03
C GLN A 151 5.49 10.81 -8.90
N LEU A 152 4.17 10.62 -8.93
CA LEU A 152 3.54 9.30 -8.99
C LEU A 152 3.97 8.54 -10.25
N ASP A 153 3.96 9.22 -11.40
CA ASP A 153 4.47 8.67 -12.66
C ASP A 153 5.93 8.23 -12.49
N GLY A 154 6.81 9.10 -12.02
CA GLY A 154 8.24 8.81 -11.84
C GLY A 154 8.51 7.62 -10.92
N LEU A 155 7.83 7.53 -9.79
CA LEU A 155 7.95 6.39 -8.87
C LEU A 155 7.49 5.08 -9.53
N THR A 156 6.38 5.14 -10.27
CA THR A 156 5.82 3.98 -10.96
C THR A 156 6.73 3.52 -12.09
N VAL A 157 7.22 4.44 -12.92
CA VAL A 157 8.19 4.17 -14.00
C VAL A 157 9.46 3.54 -13.45
N LEU A 158 10.03 4.12 -12.39
CA LEU A 158 11.25 3.57 -11.76
C LEU A 158 11.03 2.14 -11.26
N THR A 159 9.87 1.88 -10.67
CA THR A 159 9.50 0.57 -10.15
C THR A 159 9.35 -0.44 -11.28
N LEU A 160 8.66 -0.07 -12.35
CA LEU A 160 8.51 -0.91 -13.54
C LEU A 160 9.85 -1.17 -14.22
N ALA A 161 10.69 -0.16 -14.39
CA ALA A 161 12.02 -0.32 -15.00
C ALA A 161 12.93 -1.26 -14.20
N LYS A 162 12.85 -1.21 -12.86
CA LYS A 162 13.54 -2.17 -11.99
C LYS A 162 12.97 -3.59 -12.11
N GLN A 163 11.66 -3.71 -12.30
CA GLN A 163 10.99 -5.01 -12.52
C GLN A 163 11.31 -5.60 -13.90
N PHE A 164 11.49 -4.75 -14.91
CA PHE A 164 11.73 -5.12 -16.31
C PHE A 164 13.07 -4.56 -16.83
N PRO A 165 14.22 -5.03 -16.29
CA PRO A 165 15.53 -4.47 -16.62
C PRO A 165 15.93 -4.68 -18.09
N PHE A 166 15.28 -5.62 -18.79
CA PHE A 166 15.52 -5.86 -20.21
C PHE A 166 15.09 -4.70 -21.11
N TRP A 167 14.22 -3.79 -20.66
CA TRP A 167 13.89 -2.57 -21.43
C TRP A 167 15.12 -1.74 -21.75
N LYS A 168 16.00 -1.56 -20.77
CA LYS A 168 17.28 -0.88 -20.97
C LYS A 168 18.13 -1.62 -22.01
N LYS A 169 18.27 -2.94 -21.85
CA LYS A 169 19.06 -3.77 -22.75
C LYS A 169 18.57 -3.68 -24.20
N PHE A 170 17.26 -3.74 -24.43
CA PHE A 170 16.69 -3.66 -25.77
C PHE A 170 16.86 -2.29 -26.42
N ARG A 171 16.92 -1.21 -25.64
CA ARG A 171 17.22 0.13 -26.15
C ARG A 171 18.68 0.31 -26.54
N GLU A 172 19.58 -0.19 -25.69
CA GLU A 172 21.03 -0.07 -25.92
C GLU A 172 21.51 -1.03 -27.03
N ASP A 173 20.83 -2.16 -27.20
CA ASP A 173 21.13 -3.17 -28.22
C ASP A 173 19.84 -3.65 -28.93
N PRO A 174 19.41 -2.93 -29.99
CA PRO A 174 18.26 -3.31 -30.79
C PRO A 174 18.43 -4.68 -31.50
N GLN A 175 19.67 -5.13 -31.75
CA GLN A 175 19.90 -6.44 -32.37
C GLN A 175 19.50 -7.56 -31.40
N THR A 176 19.91 -7.47 -30.13
CA THR A 176 19.43 -8.40 -29.11
C THR A 176 17.89 -8.43 -29.05
N ALA A 177 17.24 -7.27 -29.14
CA ALA A 177 15.77 -7.21 -29.12
C ALA A 177 15.13 -7.96 -30.31
N ALA A 178 15.69 -7.79 -31.51
CA ALA A 178 15.25 -8.48 -32.72
C ALA A 178 15.47 -10.01 -32.65
N GLU A 179 16.61 -10.44 -32.11
CA GLU A 179 16.91 -11.88 -31.89
C GLU A 179 15.92 -12.52 -30.91
N VAL A 180 15.67 -11.86 -29.77
CA VAL A 180 14.69 -12.34 -28.78
C VAL A 180 13.28 -12.35 -29.36
N HIS A 181 12.90 -11.34 -30.15
CA HIS A 181 11.63 -11.32 -30.86
C HIS A 181 11.49 -12.54 -31.77
N HIS A 182 12.52 -12.84 -32.57
CA HIS A 182 12.53 -14.01 -33.45
C HIS A 182 12.39 -15.34 -32.68
N ILE A 183 13.12 -15.48 -31.56
CA ILE A 183 13.01 -16.66 -30.68
C ILE A 183 11.58 -16.82 -30.16
N ILE A 184 10.95 -15.73 -29.70
CA ILE A 184 9.58 -15.75 -29.18
C ILE A 184 8.58 -16.16 -30.28
N GLN A 185 8.75 -15.67 -31.51
CA GLN A 185 7.92 -16.09 -32.63
C GLN A 185 8.05 -17.61 -32.90
N ASN A 186 9.27 -18.15 -32.88
CA ASN A 186 9.49 -19.58 -33.07
C ASN A 186 8.86 -20.41 -31.95
N VAL A 187 9.03 -19.98 -30.68
CA VAL A 187 8.38 -20.62 -29.52
C VAL A 187 6.86 -20.57 -29.64
N ALA A 188 6.29 -19.44 -30.05
CA ALA A 188 4.85 -19.31 -30.26
C ALA A 188 4.34 -20.26 -31.36
N GLN A 189 5.09 -20.45 -32.44
CA GLN A 189 4.78 -21.44 -33.48
C GLN A 189 4.84 -22.87 -32.96
N ASP A 190 5.82 -23.21 -32.13
CA ASP A 190 5.92 -24.53 -31.52
C ASP A 190 4.79 -24.79 -30.54
N LEU A 191 4.43 -23.81 -29.71
CA LEU A 191 3.27 -23.88 -28.82
C LEU A 191 1.98 -24.10 -29.60
N LYS A 192 1.80 -23.46 -30.76
CA LYS A 192 0.63 -23.66 -31.63
C LYS A 192 0.44 -25.12 -32.05
N LYS A 193 1.52 -25.89 -32.18
CA LYS A 193 1.47 -27.33 -32.53
C LYS A 193 0.91 -28.20 -31.39
N LEU A 194 0.85 -27.69 -30.16
CA LEU A 194 0.35 -28.40 -28.98
C LEU A 194 -1.18 -28.32 -28.81
N GLY A 195 -1.89 -27.75 -29.79
CA GLY A 195 -3.35 -27.62 -29.78
C GLY A 195 -3.85 -26.28 -29.21
N PRO A 196 -5.16 -26.18 -28.90
CA PRO A 196 -5.81 -24.88 -28.62
C PRO A 196 -5.23 -24.11 -27.42
N VAL A 197 -4.79 -24.83 -26.38
CA VAL A 197 -4.16 -24.21 -25.20
C VAL A 197 -2.78 -23.65 -25.53
N GLY A 198 -2.01 -24.37 -26.34
CA GLY A 198 -0.71 -23.91 -26.81
C GLY A 198 -0.82 -22.71 -27.75
N GLU A 199 -1.83 -22.69 -28.63
CA GLU A 199 -2.12 -21.51 -29.47
C GLU A 199 -2.44 -20.25 -28.65
N LEU A 200 -3.27 -20.38 -27.61
CA LEU A 200 -3.55 -19.32 -26.64
C LEU A 200 -2.26 -18.80 -25.98
N GLN A 201 -1.43 -19.72 -25.47
CA GLN A 201 -0.17 -19.36 -24.81
C GLN A 201 0.78 -18.63 -25.76
N GLY A 202 0.92 -19.11 -27.00
CA GLY A 202 1.73 -18.47 -28.03
C GLY A 202 1.25 -17.06 -28.37
N TYR A 203 -0.07 -16.84 -28.48
CA TYR A 203 -0.65 -15.52 -28.71
C TYR A 203 -0.36 -14.56 -27.55
N VAL A 204 -0.63 -14.99 -26.30
CA VAL A 204 -0.43 -14.14 -25.11
C VAL A 204 1.04 -13.78 -24.93
N LEU A 205 1.94 -14.74 -25.11
CA LEU A 205 3.38 -14.52 -25.05
C LEU A 205 3.81 -13.47 -26.07
N THR A 206 3.34 -13.61 -27.32
CA THR A 206 3.68 -12.70 -28.41
C THR A 206 3.16 -11.28 -28.16
N GLU A 207 1.89 -11.12 -27.83
CA GLU A 207 1.28 -9.80 -27.58
C GLU A 207 1.90 -9.11 -26.37
N THR A 208 2.13 -9.86 -25.29
CA THR A 208 2.76 -9.31 -24.09
C THR A 208 4.18 -8.85 -24.40
N PHE A 209 4.97 -9.67 -25.10
CA PHE A 209 6.33 -9.30 -25.48
C PHE A 209 6.36 -8.08 -26.41
N ASN A 210 5.51 -8.03 -27.44
CA ASN A 210 5.44 -6.92 -28.39
C ASN A 210 5.13 -5.59 -27.70
N MET A 211 4.28 -5.61 -26.67
CA MET A 211 4.00 -4.43 -25.85
C MET A 211 5.24 -3.96 -25.10
N HIS A 212 5.99 -4.86 -24.45
CA HIS A 212 7.23 -4.48 -23.78
C HIS A 212 8.34 -4.05 -24.76
N LEU A 213 8.38 -4.62 -25.97
CA LEU A 213 9.27 -4.19 -27.04
C LEU A 213 8.93 -2.76 -27.49
N THR A 214 7.64 -2.46 -27.68
CA THR A 214 7.16 -1.10 -28.00
C THR A 214 7.60 -0.09 -26.94
N VAL A 215 7.53 -0.46 -25.65
CA VAL A 215 8.02 0.41 -24.56
C VAL A 215 9.52 0.64 -24.66
N ALA A 216 10.30 -0.38 -24.97
CA ALA A 216 11.73 -0.22 -25.18
C ALA A 216 11.98 0.73 -26.37
N GLU A 217 11.37 0.50 -27.52
CA GLU A 217 11.56 1.30 -28.73
C GLU A 217 11.12 2.76 -28.57
N MET A 218 9.95 3.02 -28.00
CA MET A 218 9.43 4.37 -27.80
C MET A 218 10.10 5.11 -26.63
N GLY A 219 10.73 4.38 -25.70
CA GLY A 219 11.51 4.94 -24.61
C GLY A 219 10.75 5.96 -23.75
N GLU A 220 11.32 7.15 -23.61
CA GLU A 220 10.80 8.24 -22.78
C GLU A 220 9.40 8.70 -23.20
N GLN A 221 9.17 8.80 -24.51
CA GLN A 221 7.91 9.28 -25.07
C GLN A 221 6.70 8.46 -24.61
N TRP A 222 6.86 7.14 -24.47
CA TRP A 222 5.78 6.27 -23.98
C TRP A 222 5.32 6.65 -22.57
N PHE A 223 6.28 6.90 -21.67
CA PHE A 223 5.98 7.22 -20.28
C PHE A 223 5.57 8.68 -20.08
N LEU A 224 6.03 9.61 -20.92
CA LEU A 224 5.48 10.97 -20.95
C LEU A 224 3.97 10.98 -21.24
N ASP A 225 3.54 10.12 -22.17
CA ASP A 225 2.13 10.01 -22.60
C ASP A 225 1.27 9.24 -21.60
N LYS A 226 1.81 8.15 -21.04
CA LYS A 226 1.02 7.17 -20.28
C LYS A 226 1.18 7.29 -18.77
N GLY A 227 2.30 7.82 -18.28
CA GLY A 227 2.59 7.92 -16.86
C GLY A 227 2.41 6.58 -16.12
N HIS A 228 1.85 6.65 -14.91
CA HIS A 228 1.52 5.49 -14.07
C HIS A 228 0.42 4.59 -14.68
N ILE A 229 -0.46 5.12 -15.55
CA ILE A 229 -1.52 4.34 -16.21
C ILE A 229 -0.92 3.24 -17.10
N ALA A 230 0.31 3.45 -17.60
CA ALA A 230 1.06 2.42 -18.32
C ALA A 230 1.15 1.10 -17.54
N ALA A 231 1.25 1.17 -16.21
CA ALA A 231 1.43 0.01 -15.35
C ALA A 231 0.28 -1.00 -15.44
N GLY A 232 -0.96 -0.54 -15.70
CA GLY A 232 -2.10 -1.43 -15.89
C GLY A 232 -1.93 -2.36 -17.09
N ASN A 233 -1.26 -1.89 -18.15
CA ASN A 233 -0.98 -2.68 -19.34
C ASN A 233 0.36 -3.42 -19.26
N LEU A 234 1.38 -2.84 -18.63
CA LEU A 234 2.73 -3.44 -18.58
C LEU A 234 2.90 -4.55 -17.54
N THR A 235 1.84 -4.84 -16.77
CA THR A 235 1.86 -5.91 -15.76
C THR A 235 0.74 -6.91 -16.06
N ALA A 236 0.20 -7.59 -15.05
CA ALA A 236 -0.78 -8.67 -15.21
C ALA A 236 -2.02 -8.28 -16.03
N GLY A 237 -2.46 -7.01 -15.96
CA GLY A 237 -3.62 -6.51 -16.71
C GLY A 237 -3.43 -6.58 -18.22
N GLY A 238 -2.21 -6.38 -18.73
CA GLY A 238 -1.89 -6.57 -20.14
C GLY A 238 -1.98 -8.02 -20.58
N THR A 239 -1.49 -8.95 -19.76
CA THR A 239 -1.62 -10.39 -20.03
C THR A 239 -3.08 -10.81 -20.10
N ILE A 240 -3.92 -10.32 -19.18
CA ILE A 240 -5.37 -10.57 -19.17
C ILE A 240 -6.04 -9.94 -20.39
N ASN A 241 -5.68 -8.71 -20.76
CA ASN A 241 -6.16 -8.07 -21.97
C ASN A 241 -5.82 -8.89 -23.23
N SER A 242 -4.61 -9.44 -23.33
CA SER A 242 -4.20 -10.32 -24.43
C SER A 242 -5.02 -11.61 -24.49
N LEU A 243 -5.29 -12.24 -23.34
CA LEU A 243 -6.18 -13.40 -23.24
C LEU A 243 -7.60 -13.06 -23.73
N ILE A 244 -8.14 -11.93 -23.28
CA ILE A 244 -9.47 -11.45 -23.67
C ILE A 244 -9.52 -11.17 -25.17
N ASN A 245 -8.51 -10.52 -25.74
CA ASN A 245 -8.44 -10.24 -27.16
C ASN A 245 -8.38 -11.50 -28.01
N TYR A 246 -7.57 -12.49 -27.62
CA TYR A 246 -7.57 -13.79 -28.28
C TYR A 246 -8.97 -14.43 -28.26
N SER A 247 -9.61 -14.39 -27.09
CA SER A 247 -10.95 -14.95 -26.89
C SER A 247 -12.04 -14.26 -27.75
N ARG A 248 -11.82 -13.01 -28.17
CA ARG A 248 -12.68 -12.28 -29.11
C ARG A 248 -12.42 -12.68 -30.57
N ILE A 249 -11.18 -12.98 -30.92
CA ILE A 249 -10.78 -13.38 -32.28
C ILE A 249 -11.40 -14.74 -32.66
N ILE A 250 -11.42 -15.67 -31.72
CA ILE A 250 -11.83 -17.06 -31.97
C ILE A 250 -13.33 -17.34 -31.77
N SER A 251 -14.14 -16.35 -31.39
CA SER A 251 -15.56 -16.57 -31.05
C SER A 251 -16.48 -15.49 -31.60
N SER A 252 -17.59 -15.89 -32.23
CA SER A 252 -18.74 -15.04 -32.51
C SER A 252 -19.55 -14.83 -31.22
N ARG A 253 -19.35 -13.68 -30.55
CA ARG A 253 -19.94 -13.42 -29.22
C ARG A 253 -21.21 -12.59 -29.29
N SER A 254 -22.16 -12.90 -28.41
CA SER A 254 -23.32 -12.03 -28.16
C SER A 254 -22.88 -10.70 -27.52
N ALA A 255 -23.74 -9.68 -27.57
CA ALA A 255 -23.48 -8.38 -26.95
C ALA A 255 -23.15 -8.50 -25.45
N ASP A 256 -23.85 -9.38 -24.74
CA ASP A 256 -23.67 -9.60 -23.30
C ASP A 256 -22.29 -10.19 -22.97
N GLN A 257 -21.82 -11.17 -23.77
CA GLN A 257 -20.50 -11.75 -23.59
C GLN A 257 -19.37 -10.74 -23.85
N LYS A 258 -19.59 -9.80 -24.77
CA LYS A 258 -18.65 -8.72 -25.03
C LYS A 258 -18.58 -7.76 -23.84
N ALA A 259 -19.73 -7.38 -23.28
CA ALA A 259 -19.79 -6.53 -22.09
C ALA A 259 -19.07 -7.17 -20.89
N ILE A 260 -19.28 -8.46 -20.63
CA ILE A 260 -18.58 -9.18 -19.55
C ILE A 260 -17.06 -9.13 -19.73
N LEU A 261 -16.57 -9.40 -20.95
CA LEU A 261 -15.14 -9.33 -21.25
C LEU A 261 -14.58 -7.92 -21.10
N ASP A 262 -15.34 -6.90 -21.52
CA ASP A 262 -14.94 -5.50 -21.37
C ASP A 262 -14.80 -5.14 -19.88
N THR A 263 -15.73 -5.58 -19.03
CA THR A 263 -15.66 -5.40 -17.58
C THR A 263 -14.44 -6.07 -16.96
N VAL A 264 -14.19 -7.36 -17.28
CA VAL A 264 -13.01 -8.08 -16.76
C VAL A 264 -11.72 -7.38 -17.17
N ASN A 265 -11.66 -6.87 -18.41
CA ASN A 265 -10.49 -6.14 -18.90
C ASN A 265 -10.23 -4.85 -18.13
N ILE A 266 -11.28 -4.05 -17.91
CA ILE A 266 -11.21 -2.79 -17.18
C ILE A 266 -10.77 -3.04 -15.74
N GLU A 267 -11.39 -4.02 -15.06
CA GLU A 267 -11.04 -4.39 -13.69
C GLU A 267 -9.59 -4.85 -13.58
N ALA A 268 -9.17 -5.77 -14.45
CA ALA A 268 -7.80 -6.28 -14.46
C ALA A 268 -6.77 -5.16 -14.67
N HIS A 269 -7.07 -4.21 -15.57
CA HIS A 269 -6.24 -3.04 -15.81
C HIS A 269 -6.14 -2.15 -14.56
N VAL A 270 -7.27 -1.81 -13.94
CA VAL A 270 -7.31 -0.93 -12.76
C VAL A 270 -6.60 -1.56 -11.56
N TYR A 271 -6.87 -2.84 -11.24
CA TYR A 271 -6.18 -3.53 -10.15
C TYR A 271 -4.68 -3.61 -10.41
N SER A 272 -4.28 -3.91 -11.65
CA SER A 272 -2.87 -4.00 -12.02
C SER A 272 -2.13 -2.68 -11.87
N MET A 273 -2.76 -1.59 -12.32
CA MET A 273 -2.25 -0.23 -12.18
C MET A 273 -2.10 0.15 -10.69
N ASN A 274 -3.15 -0.05 -9.88
CA ASN A 274 -3.14 0.29 -8.47
C ASN A 274 -2.12 -0.54 -7.67
N MET A 275 -1.98 -1.84 -7.95
CA MET A 275 -0.97 -2.67 -7.31
C MET A 275 0.46 -2.24 -7.69
N ALA A 276 0.68 -1.80 -8.92
CA ALA A 276 1.99 -1.27 -9.33
C ALA A 276 2.31 0.05 -8.63
N MET A 277 1.33 0.96 -8.48
CA MET A 277 1.49 2.19 -7.70
C MET A 277 1.74 1.89 -6.22
N ALA A 278 0.99 0.96 -5.61
CA ALA A 278 1.23 0.51 -4.24
C ALA A 278 2.67 -0.04 -4.07
N ARG A 279 3.14 -0.86 -5.02
CA ARG A 279 4.52 -1.37 -5.04
C ARG A 279 5.53 -0.23 -5.14
N ALA A 280 5.26 0.79 -5.93
CA ALA A 280 6.13 1.96 -6.06
C ALA A 280 6.28 2.76 -4.75
N PHE A 281 5.27 2.68 -3.89
CA PHE A 281 5.31 3.24 -2.54
C PHE A 281 5.87 2.29 -1.48
N GLY A 282 6.18 1.05 -1.83
CA GLY A 282 6.50 -0.01 -0.87
C GLY A 282 5.32 -0.32 0.07
N ALA A 283 4.09 -0.18 -0.42
CA ALA A 283 2.84 -0.33 0.31
C ALA A 283 2.06 -1.56 -0.14
N VAL A 284 1.17 -2.06 0.74
CA VAL A 284 0.13 -3.04 0.37
C VAL A 284 -1.01 -2.30 -0.34
N TYR A 285 -1.64 -2.93 -1.33
CA TYR A 285 -2.84 -2.36 -1.96
C TYR A 285 -4.11 -2.83 -1.24
N ASP A 286 -4.96 -1.89 -0.83
CA ASP A 286 -6.32 -2.13 -0.33
C ASP A 286 -7.35 -1.71 -1.38
N ALA A 287 -7.98 -2.70 -2.03
CA ALA A 287 -9.11 -2.47 -2.93
C ALA A 287 -10.39 -2.35 -2.10
N THR A 288 -10.95 -1.15 -2.02
CA THR A 288 -12.14 -0.87 -1.22
C THR A 288 -13.42 -1.24 -1.96
N HIS A 289 -13.42 -1.12 -3.28
CA HIS A 289 -14.52 -1.56 -4.14
C HIS A 289 -14.06 -2.65 -5.10
N VAL A 290 -14.46 -3.90 -4.81
CA VAL A 290 -14.14 -5.07 -5.62
C VAL A 290 -15.43 -5.57 -6.26
N LEU A 291 -15.55 -5.37 -7.57
CA LEU A 291 -16.67 -5.89 -8.35
C LEU A 291 -16.51 -7.40 -8.58
N ASN A 292 -15.28 -7.86 -8.86
CA ASN A 292 -14.96 -9.26 -9.07
C ASN A 292 -13.69 -9.69 -8.32
N HIS A 293 -13.88 -10.39 -7.20
CA HIS A 293 -12.77 -10.93 -6.39
C HIS A 293 -11.88 -11.91 -7.15
N MET A 294 -12.44 -12.69 -8.08
CA MET A 294 -11.64 -13.64 -8.86
C MET A 294 -10.65 -12.93 -9.79
N VAL A 295 -11.03 -11.78 -10.34
CA VAL A 295 -10.14 -10.97 -11.19
C VAL A 295 -9.04 -10.33 -10.34
N LEU A 296 -9.39 -9.79 -9.18
CA LEU A 296 -8.42 -9.24 -8.23
C LEU A 296 -7.39 -10.31 -7.81
N ASP A 297 -7.85 -11.50 -7.43
CA ASP A 297 -6.99 -12.62 -7.02
C ASP A 297 -6.09 -13.11 -8.16
N LEU A 298 -6.63 -13.17 -9.38
CA LEU A 298 -5.86 -13.55 -10.57
C LEU A 298 -4.75 -12.53 -10.83
N VAL A 299 -5.06 -11.23 -10.80
CA VAL A 299 -4.08 -10.15 -10.97
C VAL A 299 -3.02 -10.23 -9.88
N ALA A 300 -3.41 -10.39 -8.61
CA ALA A 300 -2.49 -10.51 -7.49
C ALA A 300 -1.53 -11.69 -7.70
N ARG A 301 -2.05 -12.88 -8.02
CA ARG A 301 -1.26 -14.09 -8.30
C ARG A 301 -0.26 -13.90 -9.43
N LEU A 302 -0.69 -13.28 -10.53
CA LEU A 302 0.17 -13.00 -11.67
C LEU A 302 1.29 -12.01 -11.33
N GLN A 303 1.03 -11.06 -10.41
CA GLN A 303 2.04 -10.10 -9.98
C GLN A 303 3.00 -10.62 -8.90
N THR A 304 2.54 -11.48 -7.98
CA THR A 304 3.37 -12.04 -6.89
C THR A 304 4.11 -13.31 -7.28
N GLY A 305 3.70 -13.98 -8.35
CA GLY A 305 4.25 -15.25 -8.79
C GLY A 305 3.75 -16.46 -7.98
N THR A 306 4.42 -17.61 -8.15
CA THR A 306 3.99 -18.92 -7.61
C THR A 306 4.27 -19.12 -6.12
N LYS A 307 4.85 -18.14 -5.42
CA LYS A 307 5.02 -18.23 -3.95
C LYS A 307 3.65 -18.16 -3.27
N THR A 308 3.35 -19.19 -2.50
CA THR A 308 2.05 -19.51 -1.91
C THR A 308 1.61 -18.59 -0.76
N ASP A 309 2.45 -17.68 -0.28
CA ASP A 309 2.10 -16.72 0.78
C ASP A 309 1.48 -15.44 0.19
N LEU A 310 0.40 -15.62 -0.57
CA LEU A 310 -0.37 -14.51 -1.15
C LEU A 310 -1.21 -13.75 -0.12
N LEU A 311 -1.36 -14.28 1.08
CA LEU A 311 -2.29 -13.75 2.06
C LEU A 311 -1.54 -12.83 3.02
N THR A 312 -1.26 -11.60 2.56
CA THR A 312 -1.51 -10.50 3.50
C THR A 312 -2.98 -10.66 3.87
N PRO A 313 -3.32 -10.91 5.15
CA PRO A 313 -4.70 -11.22 5.49
C PRO A 313 -5.64 -10.14 4.96
N SER A 314 -6.83 -10.54 4.53
CA SER A 314 -7.77 -9.56 4.01
C SER A 314 -8.06 -8.55 5.12
N ILE A 315 -8.17 -7.27 4.77
CA ILE A 315 -8.39 -6.24 5.78
C ILE A 315 -9.75 -6.46 6.50
N ASN A 316 -10.69 -7.17 5.88
CA ASN A 316 -11.96 -7.56 6.50
C ASN A 316 -11.76 -8.61 7.62
N GLU A 317 -10.86 -9.59 7.44
CA GLU A 317 -10.50 -10.53 8.52
C GLU A 317 -9.78 -9.79 9.65
N MET A 318 -8.88 -8.86 9.31
CA MET A 318 -8.22 -8.01 10.30
C MET A 318 -9.22 -7.13 11.08
N GLU A 319 -10.25 -6.63 10.41
CA GLU A 319 -11.34 -5.86 11.03
C GLU A 319 -12.14 -6.68 12.04
N ALA A 320 -12.50 -7.92 11.67
CA ALA A 320 -13.22 -8.83 12.56
C ALA A 320 -12.43 -9.07 13.87
N ILE A 321 -11.11 -9.23 13.78
CA ILE A 321 -10.25 -9.38 14.96
C ILE A 321 -10.16 -8.09 15.75
N LEU A 322 -10.03 -6.93 15.11
CA LEU A 322 -10.01 -5.64 15.81
C LEU A 322 -11.31 -5.39 16.60
N LYS A 323 -12.46 -5.70 15.98
CA LYS A 323 -13.79 -5.64 16.61
C LYS A 323 -13.89 -6.64 17.78
N GLY A 324 -13.54 -7.90 17.55
CA GLY A 324 -13.52 -8.94 18.57
C GLY A 324 -12.55 -8.64 19.73
N CYS A 325 -11.47 -7.91 19.43
CA CYS A 325 -10.51 -7.44 20.42
C CYS A 325 -10.82 -6.04 20.99
N SER A 326 -11.95 -5.41 20.66
CA SER A 326 -12.32 -4.08 21.15
C SER A 326 -11.22 -3.00 20.98
N ILE A 327 -10.54 -2.99 19.84
CA ILE A 327 -9.50 -2.00 19.45
C ILE A 327 -10.04 -1.14 18.31
N VAL A 328 -11.31 -0.73 18.43
CA VAL A 328 -11.97 0.16 17.47
C VAL A 328 -11.99 1.58 18.02
N CYS A 329 -11.99 2.57 17.13
CA CYS A 329 -12.14 3.98 17.52
C CYS A 329 -13.56 4.19 18.09
N PRO A 330 -13.69 4.60 19.36
CA PRO A 330 -15.00 4.95 19.92
C PRO A 330 -15.59 6.19 19.25
N GLU A 331 -16.92 6.29 19.17
CA GLU A 331 -17.62 7.41 18.53
C GLU A 331 -17.33 8.77 19.20
N GLN A 332 -17.11 8.78 20.52
CA GLN A 332 -16.84 10.01 21.28
C GLN A 332 -15.39 10.49 21.18
N VAL A 333 -14.47 9.66 20.66
CA VAL A 333 -13.03 9.98 20.61
C VAL A 333 -12.69 10.45 19.20
N SER A 334 -12.01 11.60 19.10
CA SER A 334 -11.55 12.10 17.80
C SER A 334 -10.57 11.11 17.15
N LEU A 335 -10.59 11.00 15.82
CA LEU A 335 -9.67 10.11 15.11
C LEU A 335 -8.21 10.48 15.40
N THR A 336 -7.89 11.76 15.54
CA THR A 336 -6.56 12.25 15.91
C THR A 336 -6.14 11.75 17.29
N ASP A 337 -6.99 11.88 18.31
CA ASP A 337 -6.72 11.39 19.68
C ASP A 337 -6.52 9.88 19.73
N TYR A 338 -7.35 9.16 18.99
CA TYR A 338 -7.25 7.72 18.86
C TYR A 338 -5.91 7.29 18.23
N LEU A 339 -5.45 8.01 17.21
CA LEU A 339 -4.19 7.73 16.52
C LEU A 339 -2.93 8.18 17.27
N GLU A 340 -3.06 9.03 18.29
CA GLU A 340 -1.98 9.24 19.28
C GLU A 340 -1.75 7.99 20.13
N VAL A 341 -2.82 7.26 20.46
CA VAL A 341 -2.73 5.98 21.17
C VAL A 341 -2.19 4.90 20.23
N ILE A 342 -2.77 4.79 19.02
CA ILE A 342 -2.33 3.85 17.98
C ILE A 342 -1.36 4.54 17.02
N HIS A 343 -0.19 4.91 17.54
CA HIS A 343 0.90 5.47 16.73
C HIS A 343 1.54 4.41 15.82
N SER A 344 2.41 4.83 14.89
CA SER A 344 2.95 3.94 13.84
C SER A 344 3.54 2.61 14.34
N SER A 345 4.37 2.63 15.39
CA SER A 345 4.92 1.38 15.94
C SER A 345 3.87 0.51 16.65
N GLU A 346 2.78 1.09 17.15
CA GLU A 346 1.67 0.33 17.73
C GLU A 346 0.84 -0.33 16.64
N ALA A 347 0.56 0.37 15.55
CA ALA A 347 -0.09 -0.20 14.38
C ALA A 347 0.68 -1.41 13.86
N GLU A 348 2.02 -1.32 13.76
CA GLU A 348 2.86 -2.44 13.34
C GLU A 348 2.81 -3.65 14.29
N ARG A 349 2.86 -3.41 15.60
CA ARG A 349 2.75 -4.47 16.61
C ARG A 349 1.37 -5.12 16.57
N LEU A 350 0.32 -4.30 16.47
CA LEU A 350 -1.06 -4.74 16.39
C LEU A 350 -1.29 -5.61 15.15
N ARG A 351 -0.80 -5.17 13.98
CA ARG A 351 -0.84 -5.98 12.76
C ARG A 351 -0.11 -7.31 12.93
N GLY A 352 1.02 -7.35 13.64
CA GLY A 352 1.71 -8.60 13.98
C GLY A 352 0.84 -9.54 14.80
N ILE A 353 0.25 -9.06 15.90
CA ILE A 353 -0.66 -9.83 16.76
C ILE A 353 -1.84 -10.38 15.94
N ILE A 354 -2.46 -9.55 15.10
CA ILE A 354 -3.59 -9.94 14.26
C ILE A 354 -3.17 -11.00 13.24
N THR A 355 -1.99 -10.84 12.63
CA THR A 355 -1.47 -11.82 11.68
C THR A 355 -1.22 -13.17 12.35
N ASP A 356 -0.69 -13.18 13.58
CA ASP A 356 -0.48 -14.40 14.36
C ASP A 356 -1.82 -15.12 14.62
N VAL A 357 -2.85 -14.38 15.05
CA VAL A 357 -4.22 -14.93 15.26
C VAL A 357 -4.80 -15.53 13.98
N ILE A 358 -4.63 -14.87 12.84
CA ILE A 358 -5.12 -15.38 11.53
C ILE A 358 -4.36 -16.64 11.12
N THR A 359 -3.05 -16.65 11.33
CA THR A 359 -2.20 -17.79 11.00
C THR A 359 -2.58 -19.01 11.83
N ASP A 360 -2.80 -18.82 13.13
CA ASP A 360 -3.22 -19.89 14.05
C ASP A 360 -4.63 -20.43 13.73
N ALA A 361 -5.53 -19.58 13.21
CA ALA A 361 -6.86 -19.97 12.77
C ALA A 361 -6.86 -20.85 11.50
N GLN A 362 -5.74 -20.93 10.76
CA GLN A 362 -5.57 -21.76 9.56
C GLN A 362 -6.67 -21.56 8.50
N GLY A 363 -7.22 -20.35 8.40
CA GLY A 363 -8.27 -20.02 7.42
C GLY A 363 -9.68 -20.54 7.73
N SER A 364 -9.94 -21.08 8.93
CA SER A 364 -11.31 -21.44 9.35
C SER A 364 -11.96 -20.27 10.13
N PRO A 365 -13.15 -19.81 9.74
CA PRO A 365 -13.90 -18.79 10.48
C PRO A 365 -14.23 -19.21 11.91
N GLU A 366 -14.57 -20.48 12.14
CA GLU A 366 -14.88 -21.01 13.47
C GLU A 366 -13.64 -20.99 14.37
N LYS A 367 -12.49 -21.47 13.86
CA LYS A 367 -11.22 -21.39 14.58
C LYS A 367 -10.81 -19.95 14.85
N LEU A 368 -11.10 -19.03 13.93
CA LEU A 368 -10.81 -17.61 14.14
C LEU A 368 -11.58 -17.04 15.34
N ILE A 369 -12.86 -17.40 15.48
CA ILE A 369 -13.66 -17.01 16.64
C ILE A 369 -13.09 -17.62 17.92
N GLU A 370 -12.76 -18.91 17.92
CA GLU A 370 -12.15 -19.59 19.06
C GLU A 370 -10.82 -18.94 19.50
N GLU A 371 -9.95 -18.59 18.54
CA GLU A 371 -8.69 -17.91 18.82
C GLU A 371 -8.90 -16.49 19.36
N ILE A 372 -9.88 -15.74 18.85
CA ILE A 372 -10.26 -14.43 19.39
C ILE A 372 -10.77 -14.57 20.83
N GLU A 373 -11.61 -15.56 21.11
CA GLU A 373 -12.15 -15.82 22.46
C GLU A 373 -11.05 -16.23 23.43
N ARG A 374 -10.18 -17.18 23.03
CA ARG A 374 -9.00 -17.61 23.80
C ARG A 374 -8.14 -16.41 24.16
N PHE A 375 -7.86 -15.57 23.17
CA PHE A 375 -7.08 -14.35 23.35
C PHE A 375 -7.75 -13.36 24.32
N ASN A 376 -9.06 -13.14 24.20
CA ASN A 376 -9.82 -12.29 25.11
C ASN A 376 -9.81 -12.81 26.56
N GLN A 377 -9.87 -14.14 26.76
CA GLN A 377 -9.76 -14.74 28.08
C GLN A 377 -8.38 -14.48 28.70
N GLU A 378 -7.30 -14.54 27.92
CA GLU A 378 -5.96 -14.15 28.40
C GLU A 378 -5.90 -12.68 28.83
N VAL A 379 -6.51 -11.78 28.05
CA VAL A 379 -6.60 -10.34 28.40
C VAL A 379 -7.34 -10.15 29.73
N VAL A 380 -8.44 -10.87 29.94
CA VAL A 380 -9.20 -10.83 31.21
C VAL A 380 -8.38 -11.41 32.37
N LYS A 381 -7.68 -12.54 32.15
CA LYS A 381 -6.79 -13.16 33.12
C LYS A 381 -5.69 -12.18 33.56
N TRP A 382 -5.08 -11.48 32.60
CA TRP A 382 -4.10 -10.43 32.89
C TRP A 382 -4.70 -9.30 33.75
N ARG A 383 -5.89 -8.81 33.40
CA ARG A 383 -6.58 -7.74 34.15
C ARG A 383 -6.92 -8.13 35.59
N LYS A 384 -7.22 -9.40 35.82
CA LYS A 384 -7.52 -9.92 37.17
C LYS A 384 -6.27 -10.33 37.95
N SER A 385 -5.09 -10.33 37.31
CA SER A 385 -3.85 -10.72 37.96
C SER A 385 -3.43 -9.71 39.03
N LYS A 386 -2.94 -10.21 40.19
CA LYS A 386 -2.34 -9.36 41.23
C LYS A 386 -1.16 -8.53 40.70
N VAL A 387 -0.55 -8.99 39.60
CA VAL A 387 0.62 -8.41 38.93
C VAL A 387 0.31 -7.06 38.29
N GLN A 388 -0.92 -6.80 37.82
CA GLN A 388 -1.28 -5.48 37.26
C GLN A 388 -1.23 -4.36 38.32
N TRP A 389 -1.49 -4.70 39.58
CA TRP A 389 -1.37 -3.77 40.70
C TRP A 389 0.12 -3.52 41.04
N VAL A 390 0.94 -4.57 40.97
CA VAL A 390 2.39 -4.50 41.18
C VAL A 390 3.12 -3.79 40.03
N SER A 391 2.67 -3.94 38.77
CA SER A 391 3.28 -3.31 37.58
C SER A 391 3.17 -1.79 37.55
N ASN A 392 2.18 -1.21 38.24
CA ASN A 392 2.04 0.23 38.40
C ASN A 392 2.85 0.77 39.59
N THR A 393 3.42 -0.11 40.41
CA THR A 393 4.02 0.20 41.73
C THR A 393 5.50 -0.18 41.82
N ILE A 394 5.99 -1.13 41.01
CA ILE A 394 7.35 -1.68 41.06
C ILE A 394 8.06 -1.49 39.72
N ASP A 395 9.32 -1.02 39.75
CA ASP A 395 10.18 -0.85 38.57
C ASP A 395 10.74 -2.19 38.06
N PHE A 396 9.90 -2.94 37.36
CA PHE A 396 10.24 -4.26 36.80
C PHE A 396 11.35 -4.23 35.74
N LEU A 397 11.61 -3.09 35.12
CA LEU A 397 12.72 -2.93 34.18
C LEU A 397 14.06 -3.00 34.94
N GLY A 398 14.11 -2.43 36.14
CA GLY A 398 15.20 -2.62 37.11
C GLY A 398 15.34 -4.08 37.53
N ILE A 399 14.24 -4.75 37.90
CA ILE A 399 14.26 -6.17 38.33
C ILE A 399 14.69 -7.10 37.18
N GLY A 400 14.25 -6.84 35.95
CA GLY A 400 14.62 -7.62 34.77
C GLY A 400 16.11 -7.49 34.41
N LEU A 401 16.68 -6.29 34.58
CA LEU A 401 18.12 -6.04 34.46
C LEU A 401 18.90 -6.74 35.59
N ASP A 402 18.38 -6.72 36.81
CA ASP A 402 18.99 -7.40 37.97
C ASP A 402 19.10 -8.91 37.75
N CYS A 403 18.04 -9.53 37.25
CA CYS A 403 18.04 -10.95 36.91
C CYS A 403 18.99 -11.28 35.74
N ALA A 404 19.15 -10.37 34.77
CA ALA A 404 20.03 -10.57 33.62
C ALA A 404 21.52 -10.35 33.94
N LEU A 405 21.83 -9.54 34.96
CA LEU A 405 23.18 -9.27 35.46
C LEU A 405 23.57 -10.17 36.64
N PHE A 406 22.61 -10.89 37.23
CA PHE A 406 22.87 -11.90 38.26
C PHE A 406 23.95 -12.94 37.88
N PRO A 407 24.02 -13.43 36.62
CA PRO A 407 25.05 -14.38 36.19
C PRO A 407 26.45 -13.78 36.09
N THR A 408 26.59 -12.44 36.05
CA THR A 408 27.90 -11.77 35.94
C THR A 408 28.52 -11.45 37.30
N GLY A 409 27.85 -11.82 38.41
CA GLY A 409 28.34 -11.61 39.78
C GLY A 409 28.21 -10.17 40.28
N VAL A 410 27.56 -9.29 39.51
CA VAL A 410 27.43 -7.86 39.82
C VAL A 410 26.00 -7.53 40.26
N SER A 411 25.57 -7.95 41.45
CA SER A 411 24.47 -7.23 42.13
C SER A 411 24.46 -7.45 43.65
N VAL A 412 24.16 -6.37 44.38
CA VAL A 412 23.67 -6.39 45.77
C VAL A 412 22.17 -6.04 45.69
N PRO A 413 21.26 -6.87 46.23
CA PRO A 413 19.82 -6.63 46.13
C PRO A 413 19.42 -5.27 46.72
N GLY A 414 18.78 -4.41 45.91
CA GLY A 414 18.16 -3.16 46.39
C GLY A 414 18.82 -1.85 45.92
N VAL A 415 20.05 -1.86 45.42
CA VAL A 415 20.75 -0.64 44.93
C VAL A 415 20.38 -0.32 43.46
N THR A 416 19.90 -1.30 42.72
CA THR A 416 19.59 -1.25 41.28
C THR A 416 18.19 -0.74 40.94
N SER A 417 17.29 -0.62 41.93
CA SER A 417 16.03 0.11 41.78
C SER A 417 16.26 1.60 41.45
N LEU A 418 17.39 2.17 41.90
CA LEU A 418 17.86 3.49 41.48
C LEU A 418 18.45 3.47 40.06
N LEU A 419 19.14 2.40 39.66
CA LEU A 419 19.67 2.26 38.30
C LEU A 419 18.55 2.18 37.27
N GLY A 420 17.41 1.52 37.52
CA GLY A 420 16.25 1.53 36.62
C GLY A 420 15.66 2.93 36.40
N LEU A 421 15.52 3.71 37.48
CA LEU A 421 15.10 5.12 37.46
C LEU A 421 16.12 6.06 36.77
N ILE A 422 17.42 5.80 36.94
CA ILE A 422 18.53 6.56 36.31
C ILE A 422 18.77 6.13 34.86
N LEU A 423 18.56 4.86 34.54
CA LEU A 423 18.70 4.29 33.19
C LEU A 423 17.47 4.57 32.33
N LYS A 424 16.27 4.78 32.87
CA LYS A 424 15.09 5.18 32.08
C LYS A 424 15.33 6.41 31.18
N PRO A 425 15.96 7.51 31.66
CA PRO A 425 16.35 8.62 30.80
C PRO A 425 17.59 8.34 29.93
N LEU A 426 18.54 7.52 30.37
CA LEU A 426 19.77 7.18 29.60
C LEU A 426 19.53 6.15 28.47
N LEU A 427 18.71 5.12 28.74
CA LEU A 427 18.17 4.11 27.81
C LEU A 427 17.03 4.67 26.96
N GLY A 428 16.59 5.92 27.17
CA GLY A 428 15.74 6.64 26.21
C GLY A 428 16.38 6.76 24.82
N LYS A 429 17.68 6.45 24.70
CA LYS A 429 18.42 6.28 23.43
C LYS A 429 18.33 4.87 22.82
N LEU A 430 17.92 3.85 23.57
CA LEU A 430 17.50 2.57 22.99
C LEU A 430 16.13 2.75 22.34
N ASP A 431 15.94 2.12 21.19
CA ASP A 431 14.68 2.17 20.48
C ASP A 431 13.52 1.80 21.44
N LYS A 432 12.62 2.77 21.70
CA LYS A 432 11.42 2.60 22.56
C LYS A 432 10.62 1.36 22.17
N THR A 433 10.75 0.94 20.91
CA THR A 433 10.14 -0.24 20.34
C THR A 433 10.69 -1.56 20.93
N SER A 434 11.99 -1.63 21.21
CA SER A 434 12.64 -2.82 21.78
C SER A 434 12.37 -2.94 23.28
N LEU A 435 12.42 -1.80 24.00
CA LEU A 435 12.10 -1.74 25.43
C LEU A 435 10.64 -2.15 25.71
N GLY A 436 9.68 -1.66 24.92
CA GLY A 436 8.28 -2.05 25.08
C GLY A 436 8.03 -3.55 24.85
N LYS A 437 8.72 -4.17 23.89
CA LYS A 437 8.62 -5.63 23.64
C LYS A 437 9.16 -6.44 24.82
N LEU A 438 10.28 -6.01 25.40
CA LEU A 438 10.86 -6.65 26.58
C LEU A 438 9.93 -6.53 27.78
N GLU A 439 9.39 -5.33 28.01
CA GLU A 439 8.42 -5.05 29.06
C GLU A 439 7.18 -5.96 28.95
N ASP A 440 6.59 -6.06 27.74
CA ASP A 440 5.41 -6.90 27.52
C ASP A 440 5.71 -8.40 27.74
N ARG A 441 6.91 -8.87 27.40
CA ARG A 441 7.36 -10.26 27.67
C ARG A 441 7.54 -10.55 29.16
N ILE A 442 8.15 -9.63 29.90
CA ILE A 442 8.34 -9.77 31.34
C ILE A 442 6.97 -9.85 32.03
N PHE A 443 6.07 -8.92 31.70
CA PHE A 443 4.73 -8.91 32.28
C PHE A 443 3.91 -10.15 31.91
N ALA A 444 4.03 -10.63 30.68
CA ALA A 444 3.43 -11.87 30.23
C ALA A 444 3.90 -13.07 31.04
N ALA A 445 5.21 -13.21 31.24
CA ALA A 445 5.79 -14.29 32.02
C ALA A 445 5.29 -14.28 33.48
N ILE A 446 5.24 -13.11 34.11
CA ILE A 446 4.76 -12.97 35.50
C ILE A 446 3.24 -13.20 35.59
N GLY A 447 2.48 -12.73 34.59
CA GLY A 447 1.03 -12.87 34.54
C GLY A 447 0.53 -14.24 34.06
N GLY A 448 1.42 -15.09 33.53
CA GLY A 448 1.07 -16.37 32.91
C GLY A 448 0.12 -16.22 31.72
N VAL A 449 0.35 -15.22 30.87
CA VAL A 449 -0.43 -14.86 29.67
C VAL A 449 0.50 -14.57 28.50
N SER A 450 -0.01 -14.43 27.28
CA SER A 450 0.82 -13.99 26.15
C SER A 450 1.24 -12.50 26.26
N PRO A 451 2.41 -12.11 25.70
CA PRO A 451 2.81 -10.69 25.57
C PRO A 451 1.80 -9.86 24.78
N ALA A 452 1.13 -10.48 23.81
CA ALA A 452 0.08 -9.86 23.02
C ALA A 452 -1.12 -9.47 23.90
N ALA A 453 -1.57 -10.34 24.80
CA ALA A 453 -2.68 -10.04 25.72
C ALA A 453 -2.36 -8.87 26.66
N VAL A 454 -1.13 -8.80 27.19
CA VAL A 454 -0.65 -7.66 27.98
C VAL A 454 -0.73 -6.37 27.16
N ARG A 455 -0.25 -6.41 25.91
CA ARG A 455 -0.22 -5.23 25.05
C ARG A 455 -1.62 -4.72 24.74
N ILE A 456 -2.52 -5.61 24.33
CA ILE A 456 -3.92 -5.25 24.03
C ILE A 456 -4.61 -4.68 25.27
N SER A 457 -4.36 -5.23 26.46
CA SER A 457 -4.90 -4.66 27.69
C SER A 457 -4.41 -3.22 27.92
N LYS A 458 -3.12 -2.92 27.67
CA LYS A 458 -2.56 -1.57 27.78
C LYS A 458 -3.18 -0.62 26.75
N ILE A 459 -3.34 -1.06 25.51
CA ILE A 459 -3.99 -0.28 24.43
C ILE A 459 -5.44 0.05 24.82
N ARG A 460 -6.25 -0.95 25.20
CA ARG A 460 -7.64 -0.74 25.63
C ARG A 460 -7.74 0.25 26.78
N LYS A 461 -6.81 0.19 27.75
CA LYS A 461 -6.78 1.13 28.88
C LYS A 461 -6.49 2.57 28.42
N LYS A 462 -5.56 2.77 27.47
CA LYS A 462 -5.23 4.09 26.94
C LYS A 462 -6.35 4.69 26.08
N ILE A 463 -7.01 3.87 25.25
CA ILE A 463 -8.23 4.29 24.56
C ILE A 463 -9.29 4.67 25.60
N GLY A 464 -9.47 3.82 26.62
CA GLY A 464 -10.34 4.07 27.79
C GLY A 464 -10.10 5.38 28.54
N SER A 465 -8.86 5.91 28.54
CA SER A 465 -8.53 7.18 29.20
C SER A 465 -8.77 8.42 28.34
N LYS A 466 -9.16 8.25 27.07
CA LYS A 466 -9.55 9.36 26.18
C LYS A 466 -11.05 9.67 26.24
N PHE A 467 -11.81 8.86 26.98
CA PHE A 467 -13.23 9.08 27.29
C PHE A 467 -13.42 10.06 28.45
#